data_AF-X1UQ92-F1
#
_entry.id   AF-X1UQ92-F1
#
_cell.length_a   1.000
_cell.length_b   1.000
_cell.length_c   1.000
_cell.angle_alpha   90.00
_cell.angle_beta   90.00
_cell.angle_gamma   90.00
#
_symmetry.space_group_name_H-M   'P 1'
#
loop_
_entity.id
_entity.type
_entity.pdbx_description
1 polymer ?
#
loop_
_entity_poly.entity_id
_entity_poly.type
_entity_poly.pdbx_seq_one_letter_code
_entity_poly.pdbx_strand_id
1 'polypeptide(L)' 'MSKVESAVSCYKEGFSCSQALLSTYGPLFGLNRELALKIAGAFGEGRALPEICT' A
#
# COMPACT_ATOMS: atom_id res chain seq x y z
N MET A 1 0.84 15.24 10.51
CA MET A 1 0.73 14.67 9.14
C MET A 1 -0.48 13.75 9.12
N SER A 2 -1.44 13.97 8.21
CA SER A 2 -2.63 13.11 8.13
C SER A 2 -2.23 11.73 7.59
N LYS A 3 -2.91 10.65 8.00
CA LYS A 3 -2.68 9.31 7.43
C LYS A 3 -2.89 9.32 5.92
N VAL A 4 -3.82 10.13 5.43
CA VAL A 4 -4.07 10.34 3.99
C VAL A 4 -2.82 10.91 3.30
N GLU A 5 -2.15 11.88 3.92
CA GLU A 5 -0.91 12.46 3.36
C GLU A 5 0.21 11.42 3.28
N SER A 6 0.38 10.57 4.30
CA SER A 6 1.37 9.48 4.26
C SER A 6 1.07 8.45 3.17
N ALA A 7 -0.19 8.10 2.97
CA ALA A 7 -0.59 7.20 1.88
C ALA A 7 -0.33 7.85 0.51
N VAL A 8 -0.67 9.13 0.35
CA VAL A 8 -0.41 9.88 -0.90
C VAL A 8 1.09 10.03 -1.17
N SER A 9 1.91 10.27 -0.14
CA SER A 9 3.36 10.30 -0.27
C SER A 9 3.92 8.94 -0.71
N CYS A 10 3.51 7.82 -0.10
CA CYS A 10 3.92 6.50 -0.56
C CYS A 10 3.50 6.22 -2.01
N TYR A 11 2.28 6.60 -2.40
CA TYR A 11 1.85 6.45 -3.79
C TYR A 11 2.75 7.27 -4.75
N LYS A 12 3.08 8.51 -4.38
CA LYS A 12 3.98 9.37 -5.15
C LYS A 12 5.42 8.86 -5.22
N GLU A 13 5.85 8.03 -4.26
CA GLU A 13 7.15 7.35 -4.29
C GLU A 13 7.19 6.16 -5.27
N GLY A 14 6.07 5.82 -5.92
CA GLY A 14 5.98 4.73 -6.91
C GLY A 14 5.42 3.43 -6.35
N PHE A 15 4.88 3.44 -5.12
CA PHE A 15 4.16 2.30 -4.55
C PHE A 15 2.71 2.25 -5.06
N SER A 16 2.14 1.04 -5.16
CA SER A 16 0.73 0.87 -5.57
C SER A 16 -0.24 1.42 -4.52
N CYS A 17 -1.49 1.67 -4.92
CA CYS A 17 -2.57 2.09 -4.02
C CYS A 17 -2.72 1.16 -2.79
N SER A 18 -2.60 -0.15 -3.01
CA SER A 18 -2.61 -1.17 -1.96
C SER A 18 -1.41 -1.04 -1.03
N GLN A 19 -0.21 -0.83 -1.57
CA GLN A 19 1.02 -0.65 -0.79
C GLN A 19 0.99 0.64 0.03
N ALA A 20 0.48 1.73 -0.53
CA ALA A 20 0.30 3.01 0.16
C ALA A 20 -0.67 2.90 1.35
N LEU A 21 -1.81 2.21 1.15
CA LEU A 21 -2.78 1.98 2.23
C LEU A 21 -2.23 1.02 3.29
N LEU A 22 -1.67 -0.13 2.89
CA LEU A 22 -1.18 -1.12 3.85
C LEU A 22 0.04 -0.62 4.63
N SER A 23 0.95 0.15 4.02
CA SER A 23 2.10 0.72 4.73
C SER A 23 1.69 1.77 5.77
N THR A 24 0.56 2.44 5.54
CA THR A 24 0.05 3.53 6.39
C THR A 24 -0.90 3.04 7.48
N TYR A 25 -1.80 2.11 7.14
CA TYR A 25 -2.84 1.61 8.05
C TYR A 25 -2.48 0.25 8.67
N GLY A 26 -1.62 -0.55 8.03
CA GLY A 26 -1.16 -1.84 8.55
C GLY A 26 -0.58 -1.79 9.97
N PRO A 27 0.27 -0.80 10.31
CA PRO A 27 0.79 -0.66 11.68
C PRO A 27 -0.30 -0.53 12.76
N LEU A 28 -1.49 -0.02 12.42
CA LEU A 28 -2.62 0.10 13.34
C LEU A 28 -3.26 -1.25 13.69
N PHE A 29 -3.07 -2.25 12.83
CA PHE A 29 -3.57 -3.61 13.00
C PHE A 29 -2.48 -4.58 13.51
N GLY A 30 -1.33 -4.06 13.96
CA GLY A 30 -0.18 -4.87 14.37
C GLY A 30 0.62 -5.46 13.22
N LEU A 31 0.36 -5.02 11.97
CA LEU A 31 1.17 -5.39 10.81
C LEU A 31 2.38 -4.47 10.71
N ASN A 32 3.58 -5.05 10.83
CA ASN A 32 4.82 -4.35 10.53
C ASN A 32 4.82 -3.81 9.10
N ARG A 33 5.35 -2.60 8.91
CA ARG A 33 5.33 -1.91 7.61
C ARG A 33 5.93 -2.74 6.47
N GLU A 34 7.00 -3.47 6.75
CA GLU A 34 7.63 -4.39 5.79
C GLU A 34 6.74 -5.58 5.42
N LEU A 35 6.04 -6.16 6.40
CA LEU A 35 5.10 -7.25 6.17
C LEU A 35 3.89 -6.75 5.38
N ALA A 36 3.40 -5.56 5.71
CA ALA A 36 2.32 -4.89 4.97
C ALA A 36 2.74 -4.61 3.52
N LEU A 37 3.97 -4.15 3.27
CA LEU A 37 4.49 -3.94 1.92
C LEU A 37 4.67 -5.25 1.15
N LYS A 38 5.12 -6.33 1.80
CA LYS A 38 5.22 -7.67 1.19
C LYS A 38 3.86 -8.23 0.80
N ILE A 39 2.87 -8.12 1.69
CA ILE A 39 1.49 -8.55 1.41
C ILE A 39 0.90 -7.71 0.29
N ALA A 40 1.07 -6.39 0.35
CA ALA A 40 0.59 -5.47 -0.68
C ALA A 40 1.31 -5.64 -2.03
N GLY A 41 2.57 -6.09 -2.03
CA GLY A 41 3.33 -6.41 -3.24
C GLY A 41 2.69 -7.54 -4.06
N ALA A 42 2.10 -8.54 -3.40
CA ALA A 42 1.34 -9.59 -4.07
C ALA A 42 0.08 -9.04 -4.80
N PHE A 43 -0.44 -7.89 -4.39
CA PHE A 43 -1.52 -7.18 -5.08
C PHE A 43 -1.01 -6.21 -6.15
N GLY A 44 0.27 -5.84 -6.16
CA GLY A 44 0.86 -4.85 -7.05
C GLY A 44 1.46 -5.42 -8.34
N GLU A 45 1.91 -6.68 -8.34
CA GLU A 45 2.48 -7.31 -9.55
C GLU A 45 1.42 -7.86 -10.52
N GLY A 46 0.15 -7.81 -10.13
CA GLY A 46 -0.96 -8.24 -10.95
C GLY A 46 -1.45 -7.15 -11.91
N ARG A 47 -0.77 -6.84 -13.01
CA ARG A 47 -1.49 -6.27 -14.19
C ARG A 47 -2.48 -7.27 -14.82
N ALA A 48 -2.87 -8.32 -14.09
CA ALA A 48 -3.61 -9.50 -14.55
C ALA A 48 -5.09 -9.49 -14.13
N LEU A 49 -5.53 -8.60 -13.22
CA LEU A 49 -6.92 -8.52 -12.80
C LEU A 49 -7.49 -7.13 -13.13
N PRO A 50 -8.62 -7.03 -13.85
CA PRO A 50 -9.21 -5.74 -14.27
C PRO A 50 -9.86 -4.94 -13.12
N GLU A 51 -9.76 -5.40 -11.87
CA GLU A 51 -10.50 -4.89 -10.72
C GLU A 51 -9.63 -4.16 -9.68
N ILE A 52 -8.34 -3.98 -9.96
CA ILE A 52 -7.39 -3.33 -9.07
C ILE A 52 -7.17 -1.89 -9.51
N CYS A 53 -7.18 -0.97 -8.54
CA CYS A 53 -7.00 0.46 -8.79
C CYS A 53 -5.59 0.73 -9.33
N THR A 54 -5.52 1.26 -10.55
CA THR A 54 -4.29 1.75 -11.20
C THR A 54 -3.69 2.94 -10.46
#